data_AF-A0A1L9S6H5-F1
#
_entry.id   AF-A0A1L9S6H5-F1
#
_cell.length_a   1.000
_cell.length_b   1.000
_cell.length_c   1.000
_cell.angle_alpha   90.00
_cell.angle_beta   90.00
_cell.angle_gamma   90.00
#
_symmetry.space_group_name_H-M   'P 1'
#
loop_
_entity.id
_entity.type
_entity.pdbx_description
1 polymer ?
#
loop_
_entity_poly.entity_id
_entity_poly.type
_entity_poly.pdbx_seq_one_letter_code
_entity_poly.pdbx_strand_id
1 'polypeptide(L)'
;MLGEIDVWNGLSHGLLLLINDILDLKNSEDKQGRVHGLEHRLETCVQVLPLSLQRHTRASLLESTAEAYRLAAWILLQESCREEFLGIALEKLERRREEEEEAILQLVEQVIGGLDYLPISWPLWPLFIASCVCVDEETQRRAFALFSLAAQKAPFENILRAQTVAQLVWQRRPRASLGVFPWQVVLQFLGWETSFA
;
A
#
# COMPACT_ATOMS: atom_id res chain seq x y z
N MET A 1 -16.20 5.22 8.83
CA MET A 1 -17.06 4.76 7.70
C MET A 1 -16.95 3.25 7.66
N LEU A 2 -18.08 2.53 7.68
CA LEU A 2 -18.10 1.06 7.58
C LEU A 2 -18.19 0.68 6.11
N GLY A 3 -17.25 -0.13 5.63
CA GLY A 3 -17.25 -0.62 4.24
C GLY A 3 -17.07 -2.13 4.19
N GLU A 4 -17.93 -2.83 3.46
CA GLU A 4 -17.74 -4.27 3.23
C GLU A 4 -16.51 -4.51 2.34
N ILE A 5 -15.70 -5.50 2.69
CA ILE A 5 -14.51 -5.89 1.92
C ILE A 5 -14.96 -6.54 0.61
N ASP A 6 -14.51 -5.99 -0.51
CA ASP A 6 -14.66 -6.62 -1.81
C ASP A 6 -13.65 -7.78 -1.93
N VAL A 7 -14.15 -8.98 -2.20
CA VAL A 7 -13.34 -10.22 -2.25
C VAL A 7 -12.35 -10.26 -3.42
N TRP A 8 -12.62 -9.50 -4.48
CA TRP A 8 -11.82 -9.43 -5.70
C TRP A 8 -10.72 -8.38 -5.60
N ASN A 9 -11.00 -7.28 -4.91
CA ASN A 9 -10.03 -6.20 -4.68
C ASN A 9 -9.23 -6.39 -3.38
N GLY A 10 -9.79 -7.10 -2.39
CA GLY A 10 -9.17 -7.29 -1.07
C GLY A 10 -9.35 -6.11 -0.11
N LEU A 11 -10.09 -5.07 -0.52
CA LEU A 11 -10.43 -3.91 0.30
C LEU A 11 -11.86 -3.42 0.03
N SER A 12 -12.38 -2.60 0.92
CA SER A 12 -13.67 -1.94 0.73
C SER A 12 -13.60 -0.80 -0.30
N HIS A 13 -14.73 -0.54 -0.98
CA HIS A 13 -14.83 0.60 -1.90
C HIS A 13 -14.53 1.95 -1.21
N GLY A 14 -14.94 2.11 0.05
CA GLY A 14 -14.66 3.32 0.82
C GLY A 14 -13.17 3.58 1.01
N LEU A 15 -12.38 2.52 1.24
CA LEU A 15 -10.92 2.64 1.34
C LEU A 15 -10.28 2.91 -0.03
N LEU A 16 -10.81 2.33 -1.11
CA LEU A 16 -10.33 2.63 -2.47
C LEU A 16 -10.49 4.11 -2.81
N LEU A 17 -11.65 4.70 -2.47
CA LEU A 17 -11.89 6.14 -2.65
C LEU A 17 -10.92 6.99 -1.81
N LEU A 18 -10.58 6.56 -0.59
CA LEU A 18 -9.57 7.24 0.23
C LEU A 18 -8.18 7.20 -0.42
N ILE A 19 -7.77 6.06 -0.97
CA ILE A 19 -6.50 5.93 -1.70
C ILE A 19 -6.47 6.88 -2.89
N ASN A 20 -7.56 6.95 -3.66
CA ASN A 20 -7.67 7.88 -4.79
C ASN A 20 -7.62 9.34 -4.34
N ASP A 21 -8.31 9.70 -3.25
CA ASP A 21 -8.27 11.04 -2.67
C ASP A 21 -6.84 11.44 -2.25
N ILE A 22 -6.05 10.50 -1.72
CA ILE A 22 -4.65 10.72 -1.33
C ILE A 22 -3.80 10.97 -2.58
N LEU A 23 -3.93 10.14 -3.61
CA LEU A 23 -3.18 10.29 -4.86
C LEU A 23 -3.47 11.63 -5.57
N ASP A 24 -4.66 12.18 -5.36
CA ASP A 24 -5.11 13.47 -5.92
C ASP A 24 -4.74 14.69 -5.06
N LEU A 25 -4.17 14.51 -3.86
CA LEU A 25 -3.86 15.62 -2.94
C LEU A 25 -3.06 16.76 -3.56
N LYS A 26 -2.14 16.44 -4.48
CA LYS A 26 -1.30 17.43 -5.16
C LYS A 26 -2.09 18.46 -5.97
N ASN A 27 -3.29 18.11 -6.41
CA ASN A 27 -4.18 18.96 -7.18
C ASN A 27 -5.10 19.82 -6.30
N SER A 28 -5.03 19.67 -4.97
CA SER A 28 -5.85 20.45 -4.05
C SER A 28 -5.35 21.88 -3.87
N GLU A 29 -6.28 22.83 -3.83
CA GLU A 29 -6.05 24.20 -3.36
C GLU A 29 -5.89 24.25 -1.83
N ASP A 30 -6.75 23.53 -1.10
CA ASP A 30 -6.64 23.35 0.36
C ASP A 30 -6.02 21.99 0.69
N LYS A 31 -4.68 21.94 0.68
CA LYS A 31 -3.93 20.71 0.94
C LYS A 31 -4.01 20.32 2.41
N GLN A 32 -3.84 21.28 3.32
CA GLN A 32 -3.81 21.02 4.76
C GLN A 32 -5.16 20.54 5.28
N GLY A 33 -6.27 21.18 4.89
CA GLY A 33 -7.61 20.76 5.29
C GLY A 33 -7.97 19.38 4.75
N ARG A 34 -7.63 19.10 3.48
CA ARG A 34 -7.83 17.75 2.90
C ARG A 34 -7.02 16.68 3.63
N VAL A 35 -5.75 16.95 3.96
CA VAL A 35 -4.91 15.98 4.69
C VAL A 35 -5.49 15.66 6.07
N HIS A 36 -5.90 16.68 6.85
CA HIS A 36 -6.55 16.43 8.14
C HIS A 36 -7.86 15.65 8.00
N GLY A 37 -8.64 15.94 6.95
CA GLY A 37 -9.85 15.19 6.63
C GLY A 37 -9.58 13.72 6.29
N LEU A 38 -8.52 13.45 5.52
CA LEU A 38 -8.11 12.09 5.15
C LEU A 38 -7.55 11.32 6.34
N GLU A 39 -6.75 11.96 7.20
CA GLU A 39 -6.25 11.38 8.44
C GLU A 39 -7.41 10.85 9.30
N HIS A 40 -8.40 11.71 9.58
CA HIS A 40 -9.56 11.33 10.38
C HIS A 40 -10.40 10.21 9.72
N ARG A 41 -10.56 10.26 8.38
CA ARG A 41 -11.31 9.22 7.65
C ARG A 41 -10.59 7.88 7.65
N LEU A 42 -9.25 7.86 7.52
CA LEU A 42 -8.45 6.63 7.60
C LEU A 42 -8.43 6.05 9.03
N GLU A 43 -8.38 6.91 10.05
CA GLU A 43 -8.41 6.48 11.46
C GLU A 43 -9.73 5.82 11.83
N THR A 44 -10.84 6.28 11.23
CA THR A 44 -12.19 5.74 11.44
C THR A 44 -12.65 4.78 10.33
N CYS A 45 -11.74 4.39 9.43
CA CYS A 45 -12.04 3.45 8.35
C CYS A 45 -12.08 2.02 8.90
N VAL A 46 -13.28 1.44 8.97
CA VAL A 46 -13.48 0.07 9.42
C VAL A 46 -13.97 -0.75 8.24
N GLN A 47 -13.23 -1.80 7.92
CA GLN A 47 -13.58 -2.73 6.86
C GLN A 47 -14.20 -3.97 7.48
N VAL A 48 -15.34 -4.41 6.96
CA VAL A 48 -16.09 -5.55 7.50
C VAL A 48 -16.11 -6.70 6.50
N LEU A 49 -15.98 -7.93 6.99
CA LEU A 49 -16.14 -9.12 6.17
C LEU A 49 -17.57 -9.24 5.64
N PRO A 50 -17.76 -9.65 4.37
CA PRO A 50 -19.06 -10.05 3.86
C PRO A 50 -19.67 -11.13 4.75
N LEU A 51 -20.98 -11.04 5.02
CA LEU A 51 -21.70 -12.01 5.87
C LEU A 51 -21.51 -13.46 5.40
N SER A 52 -21.41 -13.66 4.08
CA SER A 52 -21.16 -14.97 3.47
C SER A 52 -19.82 -15.60 3.85
N LEU A 53 -18.84 -14.79 4.25
CA LEU A 53 -17.48 -15.22 4.56
C LEU A 53 -17.15 -15.25 6.06
N GLN A 54 -18.01 -14.73 6.95
CA GLN A 54 -17.71 -14.64 8.38
C GLN A 54 -17.40 -15.99 9.07
N ARG A 55 -17.82 -17.12 8.48
CA ARG A 55 -17.55 -18.46 9.00
C ARG A 55 -16.55 -19.26 8.16
N HIS A 56 -15.97 -18.64 7.13
CA HIS A 56 -14.98 -19.30 6.29
C HIS A 56 -13.62 -19.35 6.99
N THR A 57 -12.94 -20.49 6.88
CA THR A 57 -11.61 -20.72 7.46
C THR A 57 -10.53 -19.79 6.92
N ARG A 58 -10.77 -19.15 5.76
CA ARG A 58 -9.86 -18.19 5.12
C ARG A 58 -10.28 -16.74 5.28
N ALA A 59 -11.32 -16.47 6.07
CA ALA A 59 -11.83 -15.11 6.29
C ALA A 59 -10.76 -14.19 6.91
N SER A 60 -9.96 -14.73 7.83
CA SER A 60 -8.85 -14.01 8.46
C SER A 60 -7.80 -13.54 7.46
N LEU A 61 -7.55 -14.27 6.37
CA LEU A 61 -6.59 -13.86 5.34
C LEU A 61 -7.11 -12.68 4.51
N LEU A 62 -8.44 -12.62 4.30
CA LEU A 62 -9.07 -11.47 3.65
C LEU A 62 -9.05 -10.25 4.57
N GLU A 63 -9.26 -10.43 5.88
CA GLU A 63 -9.08 -9.36 6.87
C GLU A 63 -7.63 -8.86 6.90
N SER A 64 -6.64 -9.76 6.91
CA SER A 64 -5.22 -9.40 6.83
C SER A 64 -4.90 -8.62 5.56
N THR A 65 -5.48 -9.02 4.43
CA THR A 65 -5.34 -8.31 3.16
C THR A 65 -5.91 -6.90 3.26
N ALA A 66 -7.15 -6.77 3.76
CA ALA A 66 -7.83 -5.48 3.89
C ALA A 66 -7.08 -4.55 4.84
N GLU A 67 -6.57 -5.06 5.95
CA GLU A 67 -5.78 -4.28 6.91
C GLU A 67 -4.45 -3.83 6.31
N ALA A 68 -3.77 -4.69 5.54
CA ALA A 68 -2.55 -4.30 4.83
C ALA A 68 -2.81 -3.13 3.85
N TYR A 69 -3.95 -3.11 3.16
CA TYR A 69 -4.37 -1.96 2.34
C TYR A 69 -4.58 -0.69 3.16
N ARG A 70 -5.19 -0.80 4.35
CA ARG A 70 -5.44 0.35 5.22
C ARG A 70 -4.12 0.96 5.72
N LEU A 71 -3.18 0.12 6.15
CA LEU A 71 -1.85 0.55 6.58
C LEU A 71 -1.04 1.15 5.42
N ALA A 72 -1.10 0.55 4.23
CA ALA A 72 -0.42 1.09 3.06
C ALA A 72 -1.01 2.44 2.61
N ALA A 73 -2.31 2.66 2.79
CA ALA A 73 -2.93 3.98 2.58
C ALA A 73 -2.42 5.04 3.58
N TRP A 74 -2.14 4.64 4.83
CA TRP A 74 -1.50 5.53 5.81
C TRP A 74 -0.09 5.93 5.40
N ILE A 75 0.74 4.95 5.00
CA ILE A 75 2.07 5.21 4.46
C ILE A 75 2.00 6.12 3.23
N LEU A 76 1.05 5.88 2.33
CA LEU A 76 0.86 6.73 1.14
C LEU A 76 0.53 8.18 1.53
N LEU A 77 -0.32 8.39 2.53
CA LEU A 77 -0.64 9.72 3.05
C LEU A 77 0.59 10.39 3.68
N GLN A 78 1.36 9.65 4.49
CA GLN A 78 2.64 10.12 5.05
C GLN A 78 3.60 10.59 3.96
N GLU A 79 3.84 9.75 2.94
CA GLU A 79 4.74 10.06 1.84
C GLU A 79 4.25 11.27 1.02
N SER A 80 2.93 11.44 0.90
CA SER A 80 2.34 12.62 0.27
C SER A 80 2.62 13.90 1.06
N CYS A 81 2.68 13.83 2.38
CA CYS A 81 2.82 15.02 3.22
C CYS A 81 4.27 15.51 3.35
N ARG A 82 5.26 14.67 3.02
CA ARG A 82 6.69 14.98 3.13
C ARG A 82 7.05 16.35 2.55
N GLU A 83 8.08 16.95 3.13
CA GLU A 83 8.55 18.29 2.76
C GLU A 83 8.81 18.39 1.24
N GLU A 84 9.38 17.35 0.66
CA GLU A 84 9.73 17.29 -0.76
C GLU A 84 8.52 17.10 -1.69
N PHE A 85 7.37 16.67 -1.17
CA PHE A 85 6.17 16.36 -1.96
C PHE A 85 5.08 17.43 -1.85
N LEU A 86 4.52 17.66 -0.65
CA LEU A 86 3.51 18.70 -0.41
C LEU A 86 4.02 19.84 0.51
N GLY A 87 5.10 19.62 1.27
CA GLY A 87 5.58 20.63 2.21
C GLY A 87 4.77 20.71 3.51
N ILE A 88 4.13 19.62 3.95
CA ILE A 88 3.22 19.62 5.11
C ILE A 88 3.83 18.79 6.25
N ALA A 89 4.39 19.47 7.25
CA ALA A 89 4.94 18.80 8.44
C ALA A 89 3.81 18.17 9.29
N LEU A 90 3.84 16.86 9.47
CA LEU A 90 2.88 16.11 10.30
C LEU A 90 3.61 15.13 11.23
N GLU A 91 4.04 15.62 12.38
CA GLU A 91 4.77 14.84 13.39
C GLU A 91 4.04 13.56 13.84
N LYS A 92 2.70 13.58 13.85
CA LYS A 92 1.87 12.42 14.23
C LYS A 92 1.93 11.30 13.19
N LEU A 93 2.13 11.64 11.91
CA LEU A 93 2.15 10.69 10.82
C LEU A 93 3.51 9.99 10.70
N GLU A 94 4.61 10.72 10.89
CA GLU A 94 5.96 10.14 10.79
C GLU A 94 6.19 9.01 11.80
N ARG A 95 5.65 9.15 13.02
CA ARG A 95 5.89 8.21 14.13
C ARG A 95 5.27 6.83 13.94
N ARG A 96 4.27 6.69 13.06
CA ARG A 96 3.56 5.42 12.81
C ARG A 96 4.14 4.60 11.65
N ARG A 97 5.01 5.21 10.83
CA ARG A 97 5.48 4.64 9.57
C ARG A 97 6.19 3.29 9.71
N GLU A 98 7.17 3.20 10.62
CA GLU A 98 7.94 1.98 10.84
C GLU A 98 7.06 0.84 11.37
N GLU A 99 6.12 1.16 12.26
CA GLU A 99 5.14 0.20 12.80
C GLU A 99 4.19 -0.29 11.70
N GLU A 100 3.71 0.61 10.84
CA GLU A 100 2.83 0.30 9.72
C GLU A 100 3.54 -0.54 8.66
N GLU A 101 4.81 -0.23 8.35
CA GLU A 101 5.63 -0.97 7.41
C GLU A 101 5.84 -2.42 7.87
N GLU A 102 6.29 -2.61 9.11
CA GLU A 102 6.49 -3.94 9.68
C GLU A 102 5.19 -4.74 9.75
N ALA A 103 4.08 -4.09 10.16
CA ALA A 103 2.77 -4.72 10.20
C ALA A 103 2.29 -5.17 8.80
N ILE A 104 2.52 -4.36 7.76
CA ILE A 104 2.22 -4.75 6.37
C ILE A 104 2.99 -6.01 5.99
N LEU A 105 4.31 -6.05 6.24
CA LEU A 105 5.12 -7.20 5.87
C LEU A 105 4.67 -8.46 6.60
N GLN A 106 4.32 -8.36 7.88
CA GLN A 106 3.79 -9.47 8.65
C GLN A 106 2.44 -9.97 8.11
N LEU A 107 1.51 -9.07 7.78
CA LEU A 107 0.20 -9.43 7.21
C LEU A 107 0.35 -10.07 5.82
N VAL A 108 1.22 -9.53 4.97
CA VAL A 108 1.53 -10.09 3.65
C VAL A 108 2.13 -11.49 3.79
N GLU A 109 3.07 -11.67 4.71
CA GLU A 109 3.68 -12.97 5.00
C GLU A 109 2.64 -14.00 5.46
N GLN A 110 1.71 -13.62 6.33
CA GLN A 110 0.59 -14.48 6.75
C GLN A 110 -0.30 -14.88 5.57
N VAL A 111 -0.66 -13.94 4.70
CA VAL A 111 -1.48 -14.22 3.50
C VAL A 111 -0.76 -15.16 2.55
N ILE A 112 0.51 -14.90 2.24
CA ILE A 112 1.31 -15.76 1.36
C ILE A 112 1.49 -17.13 2.00
N GLY A 113 1.84 -17.22 3.28
CA GLY A 113 2.08 -18.46 3.99
C GLY A 113 0.82 -19.32 4.14
N GLY A 114 -0.35 -18.70 4.31
CA GLY A 114 -1.62 -19.38 4.52
C GLY A 114 -2.29 -19.95 3.26
N LEU A 115 -1.71 -19.76 2.08
CA LEU A 115 -2.31 -20.14 0.80
C LEU A 115 -1.35 -20.96 -0.06
N ASP A 116 -1.89 -21.99 -0.73
CA ASP A 116 -1.13 -22.73 -1.76
C ASP A 116 -1.04 -21.94 -3.08
N TYR A 117 -2.07 -21.13 -3.36
CA TYR A 117 -2.19 -20.28 -4.55
C TYR A 117 -2.71 -18.90 -4.15
N LEU A 118 -2.15 -17.84 -4.73
CA LEU A 118 -2.58 -16.48 -4.41
C LEU A 118 -3.82 -16.07 -5.22
N PRO A 119 -4.86 -15.52 -4.58
CA PRO A 119 -5.98 -14.91 -5.28
C PRO A 119 -5.54 -13.59 -5.93
N ILE A 120 -6.36 -13.08 -6.85
CA ILE A 120 -6.16 -11.76 -7.47
C ILE A 120 -6.07 -10.64 -6.41
N SER A 121 -6.88 -10.75 -5.36
CA SER A 121 -6.95 -9.78 -4.25
C SER A 121 -5.77 -9.80 -3.28
N TRP A 122 -4.76 -10.65 -3.47
CA TRP A 122 -3.63 -10.71 -2.55
C TRP A 122 -2.95 -9.32 -2.40
N PRO A 123 -2.32 -9.01 -1.25
CA PRO A 123 -1.85 -7.67 -0.92
C PRO A 123 -0.57 -7.27 -1.66
N LEU A 124 -0.57 -7.31 -2.99
CA LEU A 124 0.52 -6.85 -3.86
C LEU A 124 0.79 -5.36 -3.67
N TRP A 125 -0.25 -4.54 -3.72
CA TRP A 125 -0.10 -3.09 -3.60
C TRP A 125 0.44 -2.68 -2.21
N PRO A 126 -0.06 -3.22 -1.08
CA PRO A 126 0.56 -3.01 0.22
C PRO A 126 2.04 -3.39 0.27
N LEU A 127 2.40 -4.58 -0.23
CA LEU A 127 3.80 -5.01 -0.29
C LEU A 127 4.66 -4.04 -1.12
N PHE A 128 4.14 -3.59 -2.26
CA PHE A 128 4.80 -2.62 -3.12
C PHE A 128 5.05 -1.28 -2.42
N ILE A 129 4.03 -0.74 -1.72
CA ILE A 129 4.16 0.52 -0.98
C ILE A 129 5.22 0.39 0.12
N ALA A 130 5.12 -0.61 0.98
CA ALA A 130 6.10 -0.88 2.04
C ALA A 130 7.52 -1.00 1.46
N SER A 131 7.68 -1.73 0.35
CA SER A 131 8.97 -1.91 -0.32
C SER A 131 9.54 -0.62 -0.93
N CYS A 132 8.68 0.30 -1.38
CA CYS A 132 9.13 1.58 -1.93
C CYS A 132 9.59 2.56 -0.85
N VAL A 133 9.04 2.44 0.36
CA VAL A 133 9.32 3.35 1.47
C VAL A 133 10.39 2.81 2.43
N CYS A 134 10.69 1.52 2.40
CA CYS A 134 11.70 0.94 3.28
C CYS A 134 13.03 1.73 3.26
N VAL A 135 13.72 1.78 4.40
CA VAL A 135 14.96 2.56 4.57
C VAL A 135 16.17 1.72 4.92
N ASP A 136 16.00 0.54 5.53
CA ASP A 136 17.07 -0.38 5.91
C ASP A 136 17.10 -1.67 5.05
N GLU A 137 18.29 -2.27 4.94
CA GLU A 137 18.51 -3.44 4.08
C GLU A 137 17.80 -4.70 4.58
N GLU A 138 17.50 -4.79 5.88
CA GLU A 138 16.83 -5.95 6.47
C GLU A 138 15.38 -6.02 5.97
N THR A 139 14.67 -4.90 6.13
CA THR A 139 13.28 -4.76 5.69
C THR A 139 13.16 -4.90 4.18
N GLN A 140 14.11 -4.33 3.43
CA GLN A 140 14.17 -4.51 1.98
C GLN A 140 14.31 -5.99 1.59
N ARG A 141 15.27 -6.70 2.19
CA ARG A 141 15.53 -8.10 1.86
C ARG A 141 14.33 -8.97 2.17
N ARG A 142 13.66 -8.71 3.30
CA ARG A 142 12.42 -9.39 3.67
C ARG A 142 11.32 -9.13 2.65
N ALA A 143 11.09 -7.89 2.26
CA ALA A 143 10.08 -7.55 1.26
C ALA A 143 10.34 -8.23 -0.09
N PHE A 144 11.60 -8.31 -0.53
CA PHE A 144 11.96 -9.00 -1.78
C PHE A 144 11.85 -10.52 -1.69
N ALA A 145 12.09 -11.09 -0.51
CA ALA A 145 11.78 -12.50 -0.26
C ALA A 145 10.27 -12.76 -0.39
N LEU A 146 9.41 -11.86 0.12
CA LEU A 146 7.95 -11.96 -0.02
C LEU A 146 7.50 -11.87 -1.49
N PHE A 147 8.07 -10.95 -2.29
CA PHE A 147 7.81 -10.92 -3.74
C PHE A 147 8.19 -12.24 -4.41
N SER A 148 9.34 -12.80 -4.05
CA SER A 148 9.86 -14.05 -4.62
C SER A 148 8.97 -15.25 -4.24
N LEU A 149 8.48 -15.29 -2.99
CA LEU A 149 7.53 -16.30 -2.53
C LEU A 149 6.17 -16.15 -3.23
N ALA A 150 5.69 -14.92 -3.42
CA ALA A 150 4.44 -14.67 -4.12
C ALA A 150 4.51 -15.09 -5.59
N ALA A 151 5.62 -14.81 -6.27
CA ALA A 151 5.85 -15.21 -7.66
C ALA A 151 5.90 -16.74 -7.87
N GLN A 152 6.24 -17.52 -6.83
CA GLN A 152 6.17 -18.97 -6.86
C GLN A 152 4.73 -19.51 -6.76
N LYS A 153 3.82 -18.73 -6.17
CA LYS A 153 2.43 -19.13 -5.89
C LYS A 153 1.41 -18.57 -6.88
N ALA A 154 1.82 -17.64 -7.73
CA ALA A 154 0.96 -17.01 -8.73
C ALA A 154 1.76 -16.61 -9.98
N PRO A 155 1.27 -16.91 -11.19
CA PRO A 155 1.94 -16.54 -12.44
C PRO A 155 1.63 -15.09 -12.86
N PHE A 156 1.37 -14.18 -11.91
CA PHE A 156 1.00 -12.81 -12.25
C PHE A 156 2.25 -11.98 -12.62
N GLU A 157 2.29 -11.42 -13.83
CA GLU A 157 3.43 -10.60 -14.27
C GLU A 157 3.61 -9.33 -13.41
N ASN A 158 2.52 -8.82 -12.85
CA ASN A 158 2.53 -7.61 -12.02
C ASN A 158 3.38 -7.77 -10.75
N ILE A 159 3.60 -8.99 -10.25
CA ILE A 159 4.48 -9.27 -9.10
C ILE A 159 5.92 -8.87 -9.44
N LEU A 160 6.43 -9.38 -10.57
CA LEU A 160 7.80 -9.11 -11.02
C LEU A 160 7.99 -7.65 -11.40
N ARG A 161 6.98 -7.03 -12.02
CA ARG A 161 7.01 -5.60 -12.36
C ARG A 161 7.07 -4.73 -11.09
N ALA A 162 6.20 -4.99 -10.11
CA ALA A 162 6.20 -4.27 -8.84
C ALA A 162 7.54 -4.43 -8.10
N GLN A 163 8.07 -5.65 -8.03
CA GLN A 163 9.38 -5.92 -7.44
C GLN A 163 10.49 -5.13 -8.14
N THR A 164 10.50 -5.12 -9.47
CA THR A 164 11.50 -4.38 -10.28
C THR A 164 11.45 -2.88 -9.97
N VAL A 165 10.24 -2.30 -9.90
CA VAL A 165 10.08 -0.89 -9.56
C VAL A 165 10.56 -0.60 -8.14
N ALA A 166 10.16 -1.40 -7.16
CA ALA A 166 10.60 -1.23 -5.76
C ALA A 166 12.13 -1.33 -5.63
N GLN A 167 12.74 -2.29 -6.33
CA GLN A 167 14.20 -2.45 -6.37
C GLN A 167 14.90 -1.22 -6.96
N LEU A 168 14.38 -0.67 -8.06
CA LEU A 168 14.96 0.52 -8.68
C LEU A 168 14.73 1.78 -7.84
N VAL A 169 13.58 1.92 -7.17
CA VAL A 169 13.32 3.00 -6.21
C VAL A 169 14.37 2.97 -5.11
N TRP A 170 14.62 1.79 -4.55
CA TRP A 170 15.65 1.62 -3.53
C TRP A 170 17.05 1.95 -4.03
N GLN A 171 17.46 1.35 -5.15
CA GLN A 171 18.82 1.51 -5.68
C GLN A 171 19.14 2.95 -6.07
N ARG A 172 18.15 3.67 -6.60
CA ARG A 172 18.34 5.02 -7.12
C ARG A 172 18.04 6.10 -6.11
N ARG A 173 17.27 5.79 -5.04
CA ARG A 173 16.71 6.74 -4.08
C ARG A 173 16.31 8.05 -4.78
N PRO A 174 15.48 7.99 -5.84
CA PRO A 174 15.19 9.17 -6.62
C PRO A 174 14.57 10.19 -5.69
N ARG A 175 15.06 11.43 -5.76
CA ARG A 175 14.50 12.51 -4.94
C ARG A 175 13.04 12.65 -5.31
N ALA A 176 12.16 12.60 -4.30
CA ALA A 176 10.79 13.02 -4.48
C ALA A 176 10.81 14.44 -5.03
N SER A 177 9.94 14.69 -6.01
CA SER A 177 9.71 16.03 -6.54
C SER A 177 8.27 16.41 -6.25
N LEU A 178 7.98 17.71 -6.27
CA LEU A 178 6.69 18.25 -5.89
C LEU A 178 5.55 17.50 -6.62
N GLY A 179 4.70 16.81 -5.87
CA GLY A 179 3.57 16.06 -6.43
C GLY A 179 3.91 14.77 -7.20
N VAL A 180 5.14 14.25 -7.08
CA VAL A 180 5.59 13.04 -7.79
C VAL A 180 6.29 12.08 -6.83
N PHE A 181 5.74 10.87 -6.73
CA PHE A 181 6.31 9.84 -5.89
C PHE A 181 7.57 9.22 -6.51
N PRO A 182 8.53 8.75 -5.70
CA PRO A 182 9.74 8.07 -6.17
C PRO A 182 9.49 6.95 -7.19
N TRP A 183 8.45 6.13 -6.97
CA TRP A 183 8.09 5.05 -7.89
C TRP A 183 7.51 5.53 -9.21
N GLN A 184 6.85 6.70 -9.25
CA GLN A 184 6.36 7.28 -10.51
C GLN A 184 7.52 7.67 -11.42
N VAL A 185 8.61 8.19 -10.85
CA VAL A 185 9.84 8.50 -11.61
C VAL A 185 10.43 7.22 -12.21
N VAL A 186 10.46 6.12 -11.45
CA VAL A 186 10.95 4.83 -11.94
C VAL A 186 10.05 4.25 -13.03
N LEU A 187 8.73 4.31 -12.86
CA LEU A 187 7.77 3.85 -13.87
C LEU A 187 7.92 4.64 -15.17
N GLN A 188 8.04 5.97 -15.10
CA GLN A 188 8.33 6.82 -16.26
C GLN A 188 9.65 6.43 -16.94
N PHE A 189 10.71 6.19 -16.15
CA PHE A 189 11.99 5.72 -16.68
C PHE A 189 11.89 4.38 -17.42
N LEU A 190 11.04 3.47 -16.95
CA LEU A 190 10.79 2.18 -17.58
C LEU A 190 9.81 2.27 -18.79
N GLY A 191 9.20 3.43 -19.02
CA GLY A 191 8.12 3.59 -20.00
C GLY A 191 6.86 2.83 -19.62
N TRP A 192 6.62 2.63 -18.32
CA TRP A 192 5.46 1.92 -17.79
C TRP A 192 4.42 2.89 -17.24
N GLU A 193 3.14 2.57 -17.44
CA GLU A 193 2.01 3.31 -16.88
C GLU A 193 1.36 2.54 -15.72
N THR A 194 0.85 3.27 -14.73
CA THR A 194 0.02 2.67 -13.68
C THR A 194 -1.39 2.46 -14.20
N SER A 195 -1.84 1.22 -14.33
CA SER A 195 -3.26 0.92 -14.38
C SER A 195 -3.75 0.63 -12.96
N PHE A 196 -4.29 1.63 -12.27
CA PHE A 196 -5.21 1.35 -11.16
C PHE A 196 -6.54 0.99 -11.84
N ALA A 197 -6.77 -0.32 -11.98
CA ALA A 197 -8.04 -0.84 -12.47
C ALA A 197 -9.13 -0.66 -11.41
#